data_AF-A0A923ML51-F1
#
_entry.id   AF-A0A923ML51-F1
#
_cell.length_a   1.000
_cell.length_b   1.000
_cell.length_c   1.000
_cell.angle_alpha   90.00
_cell.angle_beta   90.00
_cell.angle_gamma   90.00
#
_symmetry.space_group_name_H-M   'P 1'
#
loop_
_entity.id
_entity.type
_entity.pdbx_description
1 polymer ?
#
loop_
_entity_poly.entity_id
_entity_poly.type
_entity_poly.pdbx_seq_one_letter_code
_entity_poly.pdbx_strand_id
1 'polypeptide(L)'
;MMKSSELVAKVVDIAKHYKTLYVMGCFGAPLTDTNKSRYIKNHPYNMAAARTSMIMAATPDTFGFDCVNLIKAVLWGWTGDKTKSYGGAKYATNGVPDEGADTMIKRCKDASAFGWDKVDPGEVVWTTGHIGVYIGNGLAVECSPRWANNVQITAVGNIGKKNGYNTRMWKKHGHLPYVTYDKTVTPAQPETVKPVPTTEVKAKGVARSFNKAVAGTYTVTAGAGLNVRDAAGTDSKVLVTIPKGTTVKNYGYYTVVNGVKWLYVAFSHKRVNYTGFVHERFLSR
;
A
#
# COMPACT_ATOMS: atom_id res chain seq x y z
N MET A 1 -7.83 10.45 21.41
CA MET A 1 -7.54 11.02 20.07
C MET A 1 -6.39 10.23 19.47
N MET A 2 -6.40 10.05 18.15
CA MET A 2 -5.33 9.38 17.42
C MET A 2 -4.07 10.26 17.41
N LYS A 3 -2.88 9.65 17.48
CA LYS A 3 -1.61 10.38 17.35
C LYS A 3 -1.32 10.72 15.88
N SER A 4 -0.64 11.83 15.60
CA SER A 4 -0.30 12.20 14.21
C SER A 4 0.61 11.16 13.55
N SER A 5 1.53 10.56 14.31
CA SER A 5 2.32 9.39 13.88
C SER A 5 1.46 8.20 13.43
N GLU A 6 0.39 7.88 14.17
CA GLU A 6 -0.53 6.79 13.84
C GLU A 6 -1.37 7.12 12.60
N LEU A 7 -1.85 8.36 12.47
CA LEU A 7 -2.58 8.83 11.29
C LEU A 7 -1.70 8.68 10.04
N VAL A 8 -0.46 9.19 10.09
CA VAL A 8 0.51 9.10 9.00
C VAL A 8 0.78 7.64 8.65
N ALA A 9 1.05 6.79 9.64
CA ALA A 9 1.29 5.37 9.40
C ALA A 9 0.10 4.70 8.69
N LYS A 10 -1.14 4.95 9.14
CA LYS A 10 -2.35 4.37 8.55
C LYS A 10 -2.60 4.84 7.12
N VAL A 11 -2.49 6.14 6.82
CA VAL A 11 -2.74 6.62 5.45
C VAL A 11 -1.64 6.15 4.48
N VAL A 12 -0.39 6.03 4.94
CA VAL A 12 0.70 5.44 4.15
C VAL A 12 0.47 3.96 3.90
N ASP A 13 0.04 3.21 4.92
CA ASP A 13 -0.29 1.78 4.79
C ASP A 13 -1.40 1.56 3.76
N ILE A 14 -2.47 2.37 3.82
CA ILE A 14 -3.55 2.35 2.83
C ILE A 14 -3.01 2.60 1.42
N ALA A 15 -2.20 3.64 1.22
CA ALA A 15 -1.66 4.00 -0.09
C ALA A 15 -0.74 2.92 -0.69
N LYS A 16 -0.01 2.18 0.16
CA LYS A 16 1.01 1.22 -0.28
C LYS A 16 0.52 -0.23 -0.36
N HIS A 17 -0.46 -0.60 0.46
CA HIS A 17 -0.75 -2.02 0.73
C HIS A 17 -2.20 -2.43 0.47
N TYR A 18 -3.09 -1.48 0.18
CA TYR A 18 -4.48 -1.76 -0.12
C TYR A 18 -4.82 -1.43 -1.56
N LYS A 19 -5.62 -2.31 -2.18
CA LYS A 19 -6.26 -2.00 -3.45
C LYS A 19 -7.36 -0.98 -3.15
N THR A 20 -7.21 0.24 -3.65
CA THR A 20 -8.18 1.32 -3.42
C THR A 20 -8.66 1.93 -4.73
N LEU A 21 -9.84 2.54 -4.68
CA LEU A 21 -10.42 3.27 -5.80
C LEU A 21 -11.07 4.56 -5.28
N TYR A 22 -10.93 5.65 -6.05
CA TYR A 22 -11.68 6.87 -5.74
C TYR A 22 -13.18 6.66 -5.99
N VAL A 23 -14.00 6.80 -4.96
CA VAL A 23 -15.46 6.65 -5.01
C VAL A 23 -16.06 7.77 -4.16
N MET A 24 -16.75 8.72 -4.80
CA MET A 24 -17.30 9.90 -4.12
C MET A 24 -18.28 9.48 -3.02
N GLY A 25 -18.13 10.00 -1.81
CA GLY A 25 -18.95 9.67 -0.65
C GLY A 25 -18.60 8.33 0.02
N CYS A 26 -17.54 7.63 -0.40
CA CYS A 26 -17.15 6.35 0.20
C CYS A 26 -16.08 6.55 1.27
N PHE A 27 -16.27 5.93 2.44
CA PHE A 27 -15.34 5.99 3.59
C PHE A 27 -14.80 4.60 3.93
N GLY A 28 -14.19 3.92 2.96
CA GLY A 28 -13.44 2.69 3.17
C GLY A 28 -14.24 1.40 3.07
N ALA A 29 -15.40 1.41 2.40
CA ALA A 29 -16.16 0.19 2.15
C ALA A 29 -15.49 -0.71 1.10
N PRO A 30 -15.48 -2.05 1.32
CA PRO A 30 -15.08 -2.99 0.27
C PRO A 30 -16.08 -2.92 -0.88
N LEU A 31 -15.61 -2.91 -2.12
CA LEU A 31 -16.43 -2.81 -3.33
C LEU A 31 -17.05 -4.16 -3.72
N THR A 32 -17.82 -4.72 -2.79
CA THR A 32 -18.74 -5.84 -3.04
C THR A 32 -19.84 -5.43 -4.01
N ASP A 33 -20.55 -6.39 -4.60
CA ASP A 33 -21.62 -6.07 -5.56
C ASP A 33 -22.71 -5.16 -4.95
N THR A 34 -23.10 -5.41 -3.70
CA THR A 34 -24.02 -4.54 -2.96
C THR A 34 -23.49 -3.12 -2.81
N ASN A 35 -22.22 -2.95 -2.40
CA ASN A 35 -21.64 -1.63 -2.21
C ASN A 35 -21.43 -0.91 -3.55
N LYS A 36 -21.04 -1.62 -4.61
CA LYS A 36 -20.93 -1.06 -5.96
C LYS A 36 -22.29 -0.52 -6.43
N SER A 37 -23.36 -1.31 -6.31
CA SER A 37 -24.72 -0.86 -6.68
C SER A 37 -25.18 0.38 -5.89
N ARG A 38 -24.79 0.49 -4.61
CA ARG A 38 -25.05 1.69 -3.81
C ARG A 38 -24.26 2.89 -4.32
N TYR A 39 -22.95 2.74 -4.48
CA TYR A 39 -22.05 3.86 -4.79
C TYR A 39 -22.14 4.37 -6.23
N ILE A 40 -22.65 3.60 -7.20
CA ILE A 40 -22.91 4.15 -8.53
C ILE A 40 -24.13 5.09 -8.55
N LYS A 41 -24.95 5.11 -7.48
CA LYS A 41 -26.17 5.93 -7.38
C LYS A 41 -26.10 7.02 -6.31
N ASN A 42 -25.13 6.96 -5.39
CA ASN A 42 -25.10 7.84 -4.21
C ASN A 42 -24.70 9.29 -4.52
N HIS A 43 -24.06 9.54 -5.66
CA HIS A 43 -23.54 10.86 -6.00
C HIS A 43 -23.49 11.07 -7.52
N PRO A 44 -23.87 12.24 -8.06
CA PRO A 44 -23.85 12.51 -9.51
C PRO A 44 -22.51 12.22 -10.18
N TYR A 45 -21.40 12.54 -9.51
CA TYR A 45 -20.05 12.19 -9.96
C TYR A 45 -19.90 10.68 -10.26
N ASN A 46 -20.39 9.82 -9.37
CA ASN A 46 -20.27 8.36 -9.55
C ASN A 46 -21.23 7.83 -10.63
N MET A 47 -22.38 8.50 -10.84
CA MET A 47 -23.38 8.11 -11.85
C MET A 47 -22.89 8.27 -13.29
N ALA A 48 -21.89 9.13 -13.53
CA ALA A 48 -21.28 9.30 -14.84
C ALA A 48 -20.82 7.94 -15.41
N ALA A 49 -21.13 7.65 -16.67
CA ALA A 49 -20.96 6.32 -17.26
C ALA A 49 -19.54 5.74 -17.10
N ALA A 50 -18.50 6.57 -17.27
CA ALA A 50 -17.11 6.17 -17.06
C ALA A 50 -16.81 5.78 -15.60
N ARG A 51 -17.40 6.50 -14.63
CA ARG A 51 -17.25 6.22 -13.20
C ARG A 51 -18.02 4.97 -12.80
N THR A 52 -19.27 4.85 -13.23
CA THR A 52 -20.10 3.66 -13.04
C THR A 52 -19.39 2.41 -13.53
N SER A 53 -18.89 2.42 -14.76
CA SER A 53 -18.18 1.28 -15.37
C SER A 53 -16.96 0.88 -14.56
N MET A 54 -16.17 1.86 -14.11
CA MET A 54 -14.97 1.63 -13.31
C MET A 54 -15.27 1.08 -11.92
N ILE A 55 -16.30 1.62 -11.24
CA ILE A 55 -16.73 1.12 -9.92
C ILE A 55 -17.26 -0.31 -10.06
N MET A 56 -18.05 -0.60 -11.09
CA MET A 56 -18.61 -1.94 -11.34
C MET A 56 -17.54 -2.98 -11.66
N ALA A 57 -16.45 -2.57 -12.33
CA ALA A 57 -15.30 -3.42 -12.64
C ALA A 57 -14.38 -3.69 -11.43
N ALA A 58 -14.55 -2.98 -10.31
CA ALA A 58 -13.73 -3.21 -9.13
C ALA A 58 -13.99 -4.59 -8.52
N THR A 59 -12.90 -5.26 -8.13
CA THR A 59 -12.95 -6.54 -7.43
C THR A 59 -13.31 -6.34 -5.95
N PRO A 60 -13.95 -7.32 -5.27
CA PRO A 60 -14.41 -7.17 -3.89
C PRO A 60 -13.31 -6.89 -2.85
N ASP A 61 -12.04 -7.14 -3.18
CA ASP A 61 -10.89 -6.80 -2.36
C ASP A 61 -10.42 -5.34 -2.50
N THR A 62 -11.10 -4.54 -3.32
CA THR A 62 -10.88 -3.09 -3.49
C THR A 62 -11.68 -2.31 -2.45
N PHE A 63 -11.06 -1.34 -1.79
CA PHE A 63 -11.75 -0.39 -0.91
C PHE A 63 -12.02 0.94 -1.61
N GLY A 64 -13.24 1.46 -1.48
CA GLY A 64 -13.60 2.78 -1.99
C GLY A 64 -13.28 3.89 -0.98
N PHE A 65 -12.72 4.99 -1.44
CA PHE A 65 -12.52 6.20 -0.64
C PHE A 65 -12.76 7.45 -1.48
N ASP A 66 -13.14 8.57 -0.88
CA ASP A 66 -12.80 9.89 -1.44
C ASP A 66 -11.78 10.61 -0.55
N CYS A 67 -11.42 11.84 -0.92
CA CYS A 67 -10.35 12.60 -0.28
C CYS A 67 -10.56 12.78 1.24
N VAL A 68 -11.66 13.41 1.65
CA VAL A 68 -11.96 13.68 3.06
C VAL A 68 -12.42 12.42 3.78
N ASN A 69 -13.11 11.51 3.08
CA ASN A 69 -13.58 10.26 3.65
C ASN A 69 -12.45 9.27 3.91
N LEU A 70 -11.29 9.36 3.24
CA LEU A 70 -10.08 8.65 3.66
C LEU A 70 -9.65 9.06 5.08
N ILE A 71 -9.57 10.37 5.32
CA ILE A 71 -9.16 10.93 6.62
C ILE A 71 -10.18 10.55 7.69
N LYS A 72 -11.47 10.78 7.43
CA LYS A 72 -12.55 10.41 8.37
C LYS A 72 -12.58 8.91 8.64
N ALA A 73 -12.47 8.05 7.63
CA ALA A 73 -12.46 6.60 7.84
C ALA A 73 -11.36 6.18 8.82
N VAL A 74 -10.12 6.65 8.63
CA VAL A 74 -9.00 6.36 9.52
C VAL A 74 -9.30 6.80 10.94
N LEU A 75 -9.80 8.02 11.12
CA LEU A 75 -10.12 8.58 12.44
C LEU A 75 -11.36 7.95 13.07
N TRP A 76 -12.26 7.39 12.27
CA TRP A 76 -13.41 6.58 12.67
C TRP A 76 -13.06 5.10 12.92
N GLY A 77 -11.77 4.77 12.95
CA GLY A 77 -11.29 3.44 13.34
C GLY A 77 -11.29 2.42 12.21
N TRP A 78 -11.08 2.83 10.95
CA TRP A 78 -10.90 1.90 9.84
C TRP A 78 -9.75 0.91 10.08
N THR A 79 -9.97 -0.36 9.73
CA THR A 79 -9.03 -1.48 9.96
C THR A 79 -8.64 -2.23 8.70
N GLY A 80 -9.30 -1.99 7.57
CA GLY A 80 -9.05 -2.73 6.33
C GLY A 80 -9.63 -4.14 6.32
N ASP A 81 -10.54 -4.45 7.24
CA ASP A 81 -11.24 -5.72 7.28
C ASP A 81 -12.35 -5.77 6.22
N LYS A 82 -12.13 -6.57 5.17
CA LYS A 82 -13.07 -6.74 4.04
C LYS A 82 -14.41 -7.36 4.45
N THR A 83 -14.48 -7.99 5.62
CA THR A 83 -15.71 -8.61 6.14
C THR A 83 -16.58 -7.61 6.91
N LYS A 84 -16.04 -6.43 7.24
CA LYS A 84 -16.74 -5.42 8.03
C LYS A 84 -17.31 -4.33 7.13
N SER A 85 -18.46 -3.80 7.54
CA SER A 85 -19.00 -2.57 6.99
C SER A 85 -17.93 -1.47 7.02
N TYR A 86 -17.79 -0.75 5.91
CA TYR A 86 -16.84 0.35 5.77
C TYR A 86 -15.39 -0.01 6.15
N GLY A 87 -14.98 -1.28 5.94
CA GLY A 87 -13.63 -1.73 6.26
C GLY A 87 -13.29 -1.61 7.75
N GLY A 88 -14.31 -1.61 8.61
CA GLY A 88 -14.18 -1.48 10.08
C GLY A 88 -14.46 -0.08 10.61
N ALA A 89 -14.53 0.95 9.76
CA ALA A 89 -14.82 2.32 10.21
C ALA A 89 -16.24 2.43 10.79
N LYS A 90 -16.37 3.16 11.89
CA LYS A 90 -17.65 3.44 12.55
C LYS A 90 -18.04 4.90 12.36
N TYR A 91 -19.15 5.13 11.66
CA TYR A 91 -19.61 6.47 11.28
C TYR A 91 -19.67 7.43 12.49
N ALA A 92 -19.12 8.63 12.30
CA ALA A 92 -19.14 9.74 13.26
C ALA A 92 -18.65 9.39 14.69
N THR A 93 -17.62 8.55 14.80
CA THR A 93 -17.02 8.17 16.09
C THR A 93 -15.77 9.00 16.42
N ASN A 94 -15.23 8.83 17.63
CA ASN A 94 -14.01 9.48 18.12
C ASN A 94 -14.05 11.01 18.13
N GLY A 95 -15.26 11.60 18.20
CA GLY A 95 -15.46 13.04 18.18
C GLY A 95 -15.19 13.69 16.82
N VAL A 96 -15.08 12.90 15.74
CA VAL A 96 -14.83 13.40 14.38
C VAL A 96 -16.17 13.52 13.63
N PRO A 97 -16.63 14.74 13.28
CA PRO A 97 -17.90 14.95 12.60
C PRO A 97 -17.87 14.48 11.15
N ASP A 98 -19.05 14.23 10.57
CA ASP A 98 -19.20 14.03 9.14
C ASP A 98 -19.21 15.37 8.40
N GLU A 99 -18.08 15.71 7.78
CA GLU A 99 -17.91 16.99 7.09
C GLU A 99 -17.11 16.85 5.78
N GLY A 100 -17.26 17.84 4.91
CA GLY A 100 -16.52 17.95 3.64
C GLY A 100 -15.12 18.54 3.82
N ALA A 101 -14.28 18.43 2.79
CA ALA A 101 -12.89 18.92 2.78
C ALA A 101 -12.77 20.40 3.20
N ASP A 102 -13.64 21.26 2.66
CA ASP A 102 -13.62 22.71 2.91
C ASP A 102 -14.05 23.08 4.33
N THR A 103 -14.92 22.27 4.94
CA THR A 103 -15.28 22.44 6.35
C THR A 103 -14.16 21.92 7.25
N MET A 104 -13.54 20.80 6.88
CA MET A 104 -12.46 20.18 7.65
C MET A 104 -11.25 21.12 7.80
N ILE A 105 -10.80 21.77 6.72
CA ILE A 105 -9.70 22.74 6.84
C ILE A 105 -10.07 23.95 7.71
N LYS A 106 -11.35 24.36 7.75
CA LYS A 106 -11.83 25.44 8.64
C LYS A 106 -11.82 25.05 10.12
N ARG A 107 -11.75 23.74 10.44
CA ARG A 107 -11.58 23.26 11.82
C ARG A 107 -10.14 23.44 12.32
N CYS A 108 -9.17 23.53 11.42
CA CYS A 108 -7.77 23.78 11.77
C CYS A 108 -7.63 25.25 12.16
N LYS A 109 -7.46 25.52 13.45
CA LYS A 109 -7.41 26.90 13.98
C LYS A 109 -6.20 27.69 13.44
N ASP A 110 -5.18 26.97 13.02
CA ASP A 110 -3.90 27.45 12.51
C ASP A 110 -3.78 27.32 10.99
N ALA A 111 -4.89 27.08 10.27
CA ALA A 111 -4.87 26.86 8.83
C ALA A 111 -4.17 28.02 8.09
N SER A 112 -3.02 27.73 7.47
CA SER A 112 -2.14 28.74 6.88
C SER A 112 -1.82 28.44 5.42
N ALA A 113 -1.65 29.48 4.61
CA ALA A 113 -1.12 29.40 3.24
C ALA A 113 0.42 29.53 3.18
N PHE A 114 1.06 29.75 4.33
CA PHE A 114 2.48 30.01 4.52
C PHE A 114 3.06 29.03 5.55
N GLY A 115 4.40 28.90 5.61
CA GLY A 115 5.07 28.01 6.56
C GLY A 115 5.25 26.58 6.07
N TRP A 116 5.28 26.38 4.75
CA TRP A 116 5.44 25.06 4.11
C TRP A 116 6.77 24.36 4.46
N ASP A 117 7.77 25.11 4.92
CA ASP A 117 9.04 24.60 5.46
C ASP A 117 8.92 23.97 6.86
N LYS A 118 7.77 24.17 7.53
CA LYS A 118 7.53 23.78 8.93
C LYS A 118 6.24 22.97 9.12
N VAL A 119 5.71 22.37 8.05
CA VAL A 119 4.51 21.52 8.14
C VAL A 119 4.84 20.28 8.96
N ASP A 120 4.04 20.00 9.99
CA ASP A 120 4.16 18.83 10.83
C ASP A 120 3.49 17.62 10.16
N PRO A 121 4.13 16.44 10.13
CA PRO A 121 3.48 15.23 9.64
C PRO A 121 2.18 14.93 10.41
N GLY A 122 1.12 14.64 9.66
CA GLY A 122 -0.24 14.49 10.14
C GLY A 122 -1.09 15.75 10.00
N GLU A 123 -0.51 16.91 9.66
CA GLU A 123 -1.30 18.06 9.21
C GLU A 123 -2.07 17.71 7.94
N VAL A 124 -3.26 18.31 7.79
CA VAL A 124 -3.94 18.24 6.50
C VAL A 124 -3.32 19.21 5.52
N VAL A 125 -3.36 18.85 4.24
CA VAL A 125 -3.05 19.75 3.12
C VAL A 125 -4.30 19.88 2.28
N TRP A 126 -4.67 21.10 1.91
CA TRP A 126 -5.99 21.39 1.34
C TRP A 126 -5.93 22.34 0.16
N THR A 127 -6.80 22.10 -0.83
CA THR A 127 -7.19 23.03 -1.88
C THR A 127 -8.71 22.95 -2.04
N THR A 128 -9.32 23.88 -2.76
CA THR A 128 -10.79 23.96 -2.86
C THR A 128 -11.40 22.61 -3.27
N GLY A 129 -12.25 22.06 -2.40
CA GLY A 129 -12.94 20.78 -2.60
C GLY A 129 -12.08 19.52 -2.41
N HIS A 130 -10.80 19.63 -2.04
CA HIS A 130 -9.90 18.48 -1.97
C HIS A 130 -8.89 18.58 -0.82
N ILE A 131 -8.65 17.46 -0.14
CA ILE A 131 -7.80 17.40 1.06
C ILE A 131 -6.95 16.13 1.07
N GLY A 132 -5.79 16.20 1.71
CA GLY A 132 -4.89 15.08 1.97
C GLY A 132 -4.22 15.24 3.32
N VAL A 133 -3.31 14.32 3.65
CA VAL A 133 -2.53 14.32 4.89
C VAL A 133 -1.05 14.44 4.54
N TYR A 134 -0.36 15.44 5.09
CA TYR A 134 1.09 15.55 4.98
C TYR A 134 1.77 14.43 5.76
N ILE A 135 2.74 13.75 5.14
CA ILE A 135 3.41 12.57 5.73
C ILE A 135 4.91 12.79 5.98
N GLY A 136 5.37 14.05 5.90
CA GLY A 136 6.78 14.41 5.99
C GLY A 136 7.50 14.37 4.64
N ASN A 137 8.75 14.85 4.63
CA ASN A 137 9.66 14.84 3.46
C ASN A 137 9.10 15.49 2.17
N GLY A 138 8.18 16.43 2.29
CA GLY A 138 7.53 17.05 1.12
C GLY A 138 6.54 16.13 0.41
N LEU A 139 6.01 15.11 1.09
CA LEU A 139 5.02 14.16 0.54
C LEU A 139 3.70 14.23 1.31
N ALA A 140 2.61 13.90 0.62
CA ALA A 140 1.27 13.77 1.19
C ALA A 140 0.59 12.50 0.68
N VAL A 141 -0.35 11.95 1.47
CA VAL A 141 -1.32 10.96 1.00
C VAL A 141 -2.63 11.66 0.67
N GLU A 142 -3.19 11.34 -0.49
CA GLU A 142 -4.50 11.81 -0.93
C GLU A 142 -5.27 10.70 -1.64
N CYS A 143 -6.62 10.73 -1.57
CA CYS A 143 -7.46 9.94 -2.46
C CYS A 143 -8.00 10.84 -3.56
N SER A 144 -7.62 10.60 -4.82
CA SER A 144 -7.99 11.49 -5.94
C SER A 144 -8.26 10.70 -7.21
N PRO A 145 -9.23 11.13 -8.05
CA PRO A 145 -9.42 10.55 -9.37
C PRO A 145 -8.27 10.91 -10.33
N ARG A 146 -7.46 11.93 -10.01
CA ARG A 146 -6.30 12.33 -10.80
C ARG A 146 -5.18 11.29 -10.67
N TRP A 147 -4.51 11.02 -11.79
CA TRP A 147 -3.42 10.05 -11.97
C TRP A 147 -3.83 8.59 -11.74
N ALA A 148 -3.69 8.08 -10.51
CA ALA A 148 -3.90 6.66 -10.22
C ALA A 148 -5.34 6.32 -9.81
N ASN A 149 -6.20 7.33 -9.61
CA ASN A 149 -7.62 7.17 -9.33
C ASN A 149 -7.91 6.34 -8.05
N ASN A 150 -7.08 6.54 -7.04
CA ASN A 150 -7.05 5.76 -5.81
C ASN A 150 -6.45 6.59 -4.66
N VAL A 151 -6.19 5.94 -3.52
CA VAL A 151 -5.31 6.49 -2.48
C VAL A 151 -3.87 6.38 -2.96
N GLN A 152 -3.15 7.51 -2.98
CA GLN A 152 -1.81 7.63 -3.56
C GLN A 152 -0.94 8.60 -2.76
N ILE A 153 0.37 8.44 -2.90
CA ILE A 153 1.36 9.38 -2.35
C ILE A 153 1.74 10.38 -3.45
N THR A 154 1.70 11.67 -3.12
CA THR A 154 2.03 12.77 -4.03
C THR A 154 3.03 13.73 -3.38
N ALA A 155 3.81 14.43 -4.20
CA ALA A 155 4.66 15.51 -3.75
C ALA A 155 3.82 16.75 -3.42
N VAL A 156 4.09 17.34 -2.26
CA VAL A 156 3.60 18.66 -1.88
C VAL A 156 4.43 19.69 -2.62
N GLY A 157 3.91 20.18 -3.75
CA GLY A 157 4.64 21.07 -4.66
C GLY A 157 5.10 22.37 -4.02
N ASN A 158 4.41 22.82 -2.96
CA ASN A 158 4.81 23.96 -2.14
C ASN A 158 6.19 23.76 -1.45
N ILE A 159 6.63 22.51 -1.28
CA ILE A 159 7.92 22.09 -0.69
C ILE A 159 8.85 21.51 -1.79
N GLY A 160 8.52 21.79 -3.06
CA GLY A 160 9.28 21.32 -4.22
C GLY A 160 8.81 19.98 -4.78
N LYS A 161 9.25 19.68 -6.00
CA LYS A 161 8.97 18.42 -6.68
C LYS A 161 9.76 17.27 -6.05
N LYS A 162 9.23 16.05 -6.14
CA LYS A 162 9.93 14.83 -5.72
C LYS A 162 9.93 13.82 -6.87
N ASN A 163 11.12 13.33 -7.24
CA ASN A 163 11.26 12.36 -8.32
C ASN A 163 10.45 11.10 -8.02
N GLY A 164 9.74 10.60 -9.04
CA GLY A 164 8.86 9.44 -8.91
C GLY A 164 7.47 9.73 -8.34
N TYR A 165 7.16 10.98 -7.97
CA TYR A 165 5.86 11.35 -7.43
C TYR A 165 5.16 12.40 -8.30
N ASN A 166 3.86 12.17 -8.54
CA ASN A 166 2.99 13.22 -9.04
C ASN A 166 2.96 14.39 -8.06
N THR A 167 2.90 15.62 -8.58
CA THR A 167 3.00 16.82 -7.74
C THR A 167 1.67 17.57 -7.69
N ARG A 168 1.27 18.00 -6.50
CA ARG A 168 0.11 18.87 -6.27
C ARG A 168 0.49 20.12 -5.48
N MET A 169 -0.02 21.26 -5.93
CA MET A 169 -0.02 22.51 -5.16
C MET A 169 -1.23 22.55 -4.24
N TRP A 170 -0.99 22.91 -2.98
CA TRP A 170 -2.01 23.05 -1.96
C TRP A 170 -2.12 24.52 -1.55
N LYS A 171 -3.33 24.94 -1.18
CA LYS A 171 -3.63 26.32 -0.78
C LYS A 171 -3.37 26.56 0.70
N LYS A 172 -3.67 25.56 1.55
CA LYS A 172 -3.46 25.64 3.00
C LYS A 172 -3.00 24.32 3.59
N HIS A 173 -2.36 24.39 4.74
CA HIS A 173 -2.18 23.26 5.65
C HIS A 173 -2.65 23.64 7.06
N GLY A 174 -2.84 22.67 7.95
CA GLY A 174 -3.16 22.95 9.34
C GLY A 174 -3.39 21.71 10.21
N HIS A 175 -3.47 21.94 11.51
CA HIS A 175 -3.61 20.91 12.52
C HIS A 175 -5.08 20.53 12.77
N LEU A 176 -5.38 19.24 12.61
CA LEU A 176 -6.71 18.72 12.90
C LEU A 176 -6.98 18.73 14.41
N PRO A 177 -8.12 19.24 14.88
CA PRO A 177 -8.39 19.35 16.33
C PRO A 177 -8.66 18.01 17.02
N TYR A 178 -8.76 16.91 16.26
CA TYR A 178 -9.03 15.56 16.75
C TYR A 178 -7.79 14.63 16.67
N VAL A 179 -6.63 15.19 16.33
CA VAL A 179 -5.34 14.51 16.28
C VAL A 179 -4.42 15.09 17.35
N THR A 180 -3.72 14.23 18.08
CA THR A 180 -2.65 14.63 19.00
C THR A 180 -1.31 14.60 18.29
N TYR A 181 -0.62 15.73 18.18
CA TYR A 181 0.63 15.84 17.42
C TYR A 181 1.83 15.55 18.30
N ASP A 182 2.51 14.43 18.02
CA ASP A 182 3.52 13.85 18.91
C ASP A 182 4.97 14.05 18.44
N LYS A 183 5.21 14.87 17.40
CA LYS A 183 6.53 15.25 16.81
C LYS A 183 7.50 14.09 16.51
N THR A 184 7.08 12.84 16.72
CA THR A 184 7.88 11.62 16.61
C THR A 184 7.69 10.93 15.27
N VAL A 185 7.00 11.59 14.34
CA VAL A 185 6.88 11.07 12.98
C VAL A 185 8.23 11.19 12.31
N THR A 186 9.00 10.11 12.33
CA THR A 186 10.17 9.99 11.47
C THR A 186 9.66 10.21 10.04
N PRO A 187 10.17 11.23 9.33
CA PRO A 187 9.68 11.57 8.01
C PRO A 187 9.68 10.30 7.16
N ALA A 188 8.60 10.04 6.41
CA ALA A 188 8.54 8.90 5.49
C ALA A 188 9.69 9.02 4.51
N GLN A 189 10.84 8.42 4.84
CA GLN A 189 12.02 8.42 4.02
C GLN A 189 11.60 7.83 2.67
N PRO A 190 12.08 8.36 1.53
CA PRO A 190 12.01 7.63 0.29
C PRO A 190 12.92 6.41 0.42
N GLU A 191 12.52 5.44 1.26
CA GLU A 191 13.10 4.13 1.29
C GLU A 191 12.49 3.34 0.15
N THR A 192 13.39 2.85 -0.70
CA THR A 192 13.22 1.63 -1.47
C THR A 192 12.38 0.62 -0.67
N VAL A 193 11.30 0.17 -1.28
CA VAL A 193 10.29 -0.77 -0.76
C VAL A 193 10.92 -1.82 0.19
N LYS A 194 10.76 -1.63 1.50
CA LYS A 194 10.87 -2.71 2.49
C LYS A 194 9.46 -3.25 2.77
N PRO A 195 9.20 -4.56 2.64
CA PRO A 195 7.86 -5.10 2.78
C PRO A 195 7.40 -5.16 4.25
N VAL A 196 6.11 -4.91 4.43
CA VAL A 196 5.23 -5.26 5.57
C VAL A 196 5.48 -6.70 6.06
N PRO A 197 5.18 -7.07 7.33
CA PRO A 197 5.48 -8.38 7.88
C PRO A 197 4.99 -9.49 6.95
N THR A 198 5.95 -10.17 6.36
CA THR A 198 5.76 -11.25 5.40
C THR A 198 5.93 -12.52 6.22
N THR A 199 4.94 -13.39 6.27
CA THR A 199 5.09 -14.70 6.91
C THR A 199 6.30 -15.40 6.27
N GLU A 200 7.15 -16.03 7.07
CA GLU A 200 8.39 -16.63 6.58
C GLU A 200 8.28 -18.16 6.54
N VAL A 201 8.67 -18.75 5.41
CA VAL A 201 8.76 -20.20 5.22
C VAL A 201 10.18 -20.53 4.77
N LYS A 202 10.95 -21.17 5.66
CA LYS A 202 12.33 -21.59 5.38
C LYS A 202 12.40 -23.10 5.22
N ALA A 203 13.10 -23.52 4.17
CA ALA A 203 13.55 -24.89 3.99
C ALA A 203 14.38 -25.33 5.21
N LYS A 204 14.14 -26.55 5.67
CA LYS A 204 14.91 -27.19 6.75
C LYS A 204 16.23 -27.78 6.26
N GLY A 205 16.31 -28.13 4.98
CA GLY A 205 17.52 -28.62 4.35
C GLY A 205 18.62 -27.56 4.30
N VAL A 206 19.86 -28.01 4.45
CA VAL A 206 21.04 -27.13 4.45
C VAL A 206 21.74 -27.20 3.09
N ALA A 207 22.10 -26.03 2.55
CA ALA A 207 22.93 -25.95 1.36
C ALA A 207 24.36 -26.39 1.72
N ARG A 208 24.92 -27.35 0.98
CA ARG A 208 26.20 -27.97 1.33
C ARG A 208 27.40 -27.33 0.64
N SER A 209 27.17 -26.39 -0.26
CA SER A 209 28.22 -25.79 -1.09
C SER A 209 27.98 -24.29 -1.31
N PHE A 210 29.06 -23.55 -1.50
CA PHE A 210 29.05 -22.12 -1.81
C PHE A 210 29.93 -21.84 -3.03
N ASN A 211 29.44 -21.05 -3.96
CA ASN A 211 30.20 -20.50 -5.07
C ASN A 211 29.64 -19.13 -5.45
N LYS A 212 30.45 -18.08 -5.30
CA LYS A 212 30.06 -16.70 -5.64
C LYS A 212 29.67 -16.54 -7.11
N ALA A 213 30.25 -17.34 -8.02
CA ALA A 213 29.91 -17.32 -9.44
C ALA A 213 28.47 -17.77 -9.71
N VAL A 214 27.83 -18.54 -8.81
CA VAL A 214 26.41 -18.93 -8.93
C VAL A 214 25.46 -17.96 -8.21
N ALA A 215 25.96 -16.96 -7.48
CA ALA A 215 25.13 -15.92 -6.90
C ALA A 215 24.51 -15.05 -8.00
N GLY A 216 23.27 -14.61 -7.80
CA GLY A 216 22.56 -13.79 -8.77
C GLY A 216 21.06 -13.82 -8.60
N THR A 217 20.42 -13.00 -9.42
CA THR A 217 18.97 -13.01 -9.61
C THR A 217 18.66 -13.94 -10.78
N TYR A 218 17.61 -14.74 -10.65
CA TYR A 218 17.20 -15.70 -11.66
C TYR A 218 15.70 -15.55 -11.95
N THR A 219 15.31 -15.85 -13.18
CA THR A 219 13.91 -15.90 -13.62
C THR A 219 13.51 -17.34 -13.92
N VAL A 220 12.35 -17.76 -13.40
CA VAL A 220 11.80 -19.11 -13.65
C VAL A 220 11.37 -19.27 -15.12
N THR A 221 11.86 -20.31 -15.78
CA THR A 221 11.57 -20.60 -17.20
C THR A 221 10.50 -21.67 -17.40
N ALA A 222 10.22 -22.49 -16.37
CA ALA A 222 9.27 -23.60 -16.43
C ALA A 222 7.82 -23.15 -16.66
N GLY A 223 7.22 -23.54 -17.79
CA GLY A 223 5.85 -23.17 -18.17
C GLY A 223 4.77 -23.66 -17.19
N ALA A 224 4.93 -24.87 -16.65
CA ALA A 224 4.03 -25.45 -15.65
C ALA A 224 4.26 -24.91 -14.21
N GLY A 225 5.22 -23.99 -14.03
CA GLY A 225 5.70 -23.55 -12.73
C GLY A 225 6.84 -24.41 -12.19
N LEU A 226 7.54 -23.88 -11.20
CA LEU A 226 8.71 -24.48 -10.56
C LEU A 226 8.43 -24.75 -9.09
N ASN A 227 8.67 -25.98 -8.65
CA ASN A 227 8.56 -26.36 -7.25
C ASN A 227 9.78 -25.89 -6.47
N VAL A 228 9.52 -25.19 -5.37
CA VAL A 228 10.50 -24.82 -4.34
C VAL A 228 10.40 -25.84 -3.22
N ARG A 229 11.53 -26.43 -2.84
CA ARG A 229 11.57 -27.60 -1.95
C ARG A 229 12.27 -27.33 -0.63
N ASP A 230 11.89 -28.12 0.36
CA ASP A 230 12.36 -28.06 1.75
C ASP A 230 13.81 -28.54 1.90
N ALA A 231 14.33 -29.29 0.92
CA ALA A 231 15.72 -29.71 0.77
C ALA A 231 16.04 -29.94 -0.72
N ALA A 232 17.32 -30.10 -1.06
CA ALA A 232 17.74 -30.42 -2.42
C ALA A 232 17.32 -31.84 -2.82
N GLY A 233 16.68 -31.98 -3.98
CA GLY A 233 16.23 -33.26 -4.53
C GLY A 233 14.73 -33.30 -4.83
N THR A 234 14.34 -34.12 -5.80
CA THR A 234 12.93 -34.24 -6.24
C THR A 234 12.01 -34.90 -5.22
N ASP A 235 12.56 -35.67 -4.29
CA ASP A 235 11.79 -36.40 -3.28
C ASP A 235 11.52 -35.55 -2.03
N SER A 236 12.12 -34.36 -1.95
CA SER A 236 11.90 -33.42 -0.85
C SER A 236 10.53 -32.75 -0.93
N LYS A 237 9.93 -32.47 0.24
CA LYS A 237 8.66 -31.76 0.39
C LYS A 237 8.64 -30.46 -0.42
N VAL A 238 7.57 -30.24 -1.16
CA VAL A 238 7.30 -28.96 -1.83
C VAL A 238 6.80 -27.94 -0.81
N LEU A 239 7.46 -26.78 -0.74
CA LEU A 239 7.05 -25.63 0.08
C LEU A 239 6.03 -24.77 -0.67
N VAL A 240 6.29 -24.52 -1.96
CA VAL A 240 5.44 -23.72 -2.85
C VAL A 240 5.78 -24.01 -4.31
N THR A 241 4.82 -23.83 -5.21
CA THR A 241 5.05 -23.80 -6.67
C THR A 241 4.96 -22.36 -7.18
N ILE A 242 6.00 -21.88 -7.85
CA ILE A 242 6.09 -20.51 -8.38
C ILE A 242 5.93 -20.49 -9.91
N PRO A 243 5.18 -19.53 -10.48
CA PRO A 243 4.91 -19.49 -11.92
C PRO A 243 6.14 -19.09 -12.74
N LYS A 244 6.11 -19.40 -14.04
CA LYS A 244 7.05 -18.86 -15.04
C LYS A 244 7.15 -17.34 -14.91
N GLY A 245 8.36 -16.79 -15.05
CA GLY A 245 8.62 -15.37 -14.90
C GLY A 245 8.84 -14.90 -13.46
N THR A 246 8.65 -15.77 -12.45
CA THR A 246 8.97 -15.40 -11.07
C THR A 246 10.47 -15.17 -10.92
N THR A 247 10.83 -14.08 -10.26
CA THR A 247 12.21 -13.74 -9.93
C THR A 247 12.60 -14.29 -8.56
N VAL A 248 13.73 -14.99 -8.48
CA VAL A 248 14.31 -15.53 -7.25
C VAL A 248 15.77 -15.11 -7.10
N LYS A 249 16.28 -15.02 -5.88
CA LYS A 249 17.67 -14.63 -5.62
C LYS A 249 18.45 -15.77 -4.98
N ASN A 250 19.59 -16.12 -5.55
CA ASN A 250 20.57 -17.03 -4.96
C ASN A 250 21.79 -16.24 -4.46
N TYR A 251 22.25 -16.53 -3.25
CA TYR A 251 23.42 -15.87 -2.65
C TYR A 251 24.73 -16.64 -2.84
N GLY A 252 24.78 -17.61 -3.75
CA GLY A 252 25.93 -18.47 -4.02
C GLY A 252 25.81 -19.86 -3.41
N TYR A 253 24.76 -20.13 -2.62
CA TYR A 253 24.57 -21.40 -1.91
C TYR A 253 23.82 -22.42 -2.75
N TYR A 254 24.29 -23.66 -2.78
CA TYR A 254 23.66 -24.76 -3.51
C TYR A 254 24.01 -26.12 -2.90
N THR A 255 23.32 -27.15 -3.35
CA THR A 255 23.67 -28.55 -3.10
C THR A 255 23.61 -29.31 -4.42
N VAL A 256 24.58 -30.17 -4.67
CA VAL A 256 24.56 -31.06 -5.85
C VAL A 256 23.85 -32.36 -5.48
N VAL A 257 22.82 -32.73 -6.24
CA VAL A 257 22.15 -34.03 -6.14
C VAL A 257 22.13 -34.63 -7.53
N ASN A 258 22.69 -35.83 -7.70
CA ASN A 258 22.79 -36.53 -8.99
C ASN A 258 23.41 -35.65 -10.11
N GLY A 259 24.52 -34.96 -9.80
CA GLY A 259 25.24 -34.11 -10.76
C GLY A 259 24.59 -32.76 -11.09
N VAL A 260 23.42 -32.46 -10.52
CA VAL A 260 22.67 -31.23 -10.76
C VAL A 260 22.74 -30.30 -9.56
N LYS A 261 22.94 -28.99 -9.78
CA LYS A 261 22.83 -28.01 -8.70
C LYS A 261 21.36 -27.68 -8.38
N TRP A 262 21.05 -27.78 -7.10
CA TRP A 262 19.87 -27.22 -6.49
C TRP A 262 20.27 -25.92 -5.81
N LEU A 263 19.83 -24.80 -6.38
CA LEU A 263 20.13 -23.48 -5.85
C LEU A 263 19.27 -23.20 -4.63
N TYR A 264 19.90 -22.69 -3.56
CA TYR A 264 19.21 -22.22 -2.37
C TYR A 264 18.79 -20.76 -2.57
N VAL A 265 17.49 -20.53 -2.79
CA VAL A 265 16.97 -19.24 -3.25
C VAL A 265 16.06 -18.59 -2.22
N ALA A 266 16.06 -17.26 -2.19
CA ALA A 266 15.15 -16.43 -1.42
C ALA A 266 14.28 -15.59 -2.36
N PHE A 267 12.99 -15.51 -2.07
CA PHE A 267 12.02 -14.72 -2.84
C PHE A 267 10.74 -14.48 -2.04
N SER A 268 9.92 -13.53 -2.49
CA SER A 268 8.59 -13.29 -1.94
C SER A 268 7.52 -13.75 -2.92
N HIS A 269 6.55 -14.53 -2.45
CA HIS A 269 5.40 -14.95 -3.25
C HIS A 269 4.13 -14.88 -2.41
N LYS A 270 3.08 -14.22 -2.92
CA LYS A 270 1.78 -14.05 -2.23
C LYS A 270 1.92 -13.56 -0.78
N ARG A 271 2.81 -12.58 -0.54
CA ARG A 271 3.12 -12.01 0.80
C ARG A 271 3.72 -12.99 1.81
N VAL A 272 4.38 -14.04 1.33
CA VAL A 272 5.21 -14.96 2.14
C VAL A 272 6.64 -14.91 1.62
N ASN A 273 7.62 -14.78 2.52
CA ASN A 273 9.04 -14.89 2.19
C ASN A 273 9.43 -16.37 2.25
N TYR A 274 9.86 -16.89 1.11
CA TYR A 274 10.33 -18.26 1.01
C TYR A 274 11.85 -18.28 0.94
N THR A 275 12.44 -19.24 1.65
CA THR A 275 13.80 -19.70 1.35
C THR A 275 13.75 -21.20 1.08
N GLY A 276 14.27 -21.67 -0.04
CA GLY A 276 14.21 -23.10 -0.37
C GLY A 276 15.03 -23.49 -1.59
N PHE A 277 14.96 -24.76 -1.97
CA PHE A 277 15.77 -25.33 -3.04
C PHE A 277 15.00 -25.40 -4.35
N VAL A 278 15.63 -24.96 -5.43
CA VAL A 278 15.09 -25.03 -6.79
C VAL A 278 16.12 -25.64 -7.73
N HIS A 279 15.65 -26.40 -8.71
CA HIS A 279 16.50 -27.06 -9.68
C HIS A 279 17.00 -26.05 -10.73
N GLU A 280 18.32 -25.97 -10.96
CA GLU A 280 18.94 -24.90 -11.79
C GLU A 280 18.47 -24.86 -13.24
N ARG A 281 18.16 -26.01 -13.86
CA ARG A 281 17.71 -26.10 -15.27
C ARG A 281 16.47 -25.27 -15.61
N PHE A 282 15.68 -24.91 -14.60
CA PHE A 282 14.44 -24.13 -14.77
C PHE A 282 14.63 -22.65 -14.43
N LEU A 283 15.88 -22.21 -14.37
CA LEU A 283 16.25 -20.84 -14.08
C LEU A 283 17.09 -20.27 -15.23
N SER A 284 16.77 -19.06 -15.66
CA SER A 284 17.67 -18.21 -16.43
C SER A 284 18.24 -17.15 -15.53
N ARG A 285 19.50 -16.78 -15.73
CA ARG A 285 20.04 -15.52 -15.24
C ARG A 285 19.52 -14.35 -16.05
#